data_AF-A0A7K2X1Y2-F1
#
_entry.id   AF-A0A7K2X1Y2-F1
#
_cell.length_a   1.000
_cell.length_b   1.000
_cell.length_c   1.000
_cell.angle_alpha   90.00
_cell.angle_beta   90.00
_cell.angle_gamma   90.00
#
_symmetry.space_group_name_H-M   'P 1'
#
loop_
_entity.id
_entity.type
_entity.pdbx_description
1 polymer ?
#
loop_
_entity_poly.entity_id
_entity_poly.type
_entity_poly.pdbx_seq_one_letter_code
_entity_poly.pdbx_strand_id
1 'polypeptide(L)'
;TDVRHVVVLMQENRSFDHYFGTLRGVRGFADRAAGNLPGGWGTFNQPNLGGRQYPWKLSDTPPAGGVDGETLAQCNGDLPHSWTSQHAAWNKGRLDNWVTGVGNVRTLGHLDREDIPFHHALADHYTICDAYFCSALSATGPNRTFLWSGKVDASSKDGGEERGLTWETYAEALQRAGVSWKVYQNAQDNYGDNGLAYFKRFTDARPGDPLYDRGMGSVPKATGSTPDDIAAAIRADVLAGTLPQVSWVVASEAFSEHPYAPPGDGAHFVDLVYRALAADAEVFDSTVLFLNYDENDGFFDHV
;
A
#
# COMPACT_ATOMS: atom_id res chain seq x y z
N THR A 1 4.80 24.82 -11.16
CA THR A 1 3.78 23.87 -10.74
C THR A 1 3.06 24.49 -9.57
N ASP A 2 1.75 24.36 -9.52
CA ASP A 2 0.88 24.95 -8.47
C ASP A 2 0.86 24.10 -7.19
N VAL A 3 1.53 22.92 -7.22
CA VAL A 3 1.65 22.02 -6.07
C VAL A 3 2.57 22.61 -5.01
N ARG A 4 2.06 22.76 -3.79
CA ARG A 4 2.78 23.22 -2.60
C ARG A 4 3.03 22.09 -1.59
N HIS A 5 2.16 21.09 -1.58
CA HIS A 5 2.24 19.96 -0.65
C HIS A 5 2.14 18.63 -1.40
N VAL A 6 3.04 17.71 -1.06
CA VAL A 6 3.00 16.31 -1.49
C VAL A 6 2.75 15.46 -0.26
N VAL A 7 1.65 14.72 -0.24
CA VAL A 7 1.29 13.80 0.84
C VAL A 7 1.35 12.39 0.28
N VAL A 8 2.04 11.49 0.98
CA VAL A 8 2.21 10.10 0.57
C VAL A 8 1.62 9.20 1.66
N LEU A 9 0.61 8.43 1.29
CA LEU A 9 -0.02 7.41 2.12
C LEU A 9 0.12 6.08 1.38
N MET A 10 0.98 5.21 1.90
CA MET A 10 1.19 3.88 1.37
C MET A 10 0.54 2.86 2.31
N GLN A 11 -0.51 2.20 1.81
CA GLN A 11 -1.21 1.09 2.44
C GLN A 11 -0.50 -0.24 2.14
N GLU A 12 -1.01 -1.32 2.71
CA GLU A 12 -0.64 -2.72 2.57
C GLU A 12 -1.85 -3.54 2.10
N ASN A 13 -1.71 -4.82 1.79
CA ASN A 13 -1.05 -5.19 0.55
C ASN A 13 -2.14 -5.67 -0.40
N ARG A 14 -2.19 -5.13 -1.63
CA ARG A 14 -3.30 -5.35 -2.58
C ARG A 14 -2.79 -5.29 -4.01
N SER A 15 -3.05 -6.34 -4.80
CA SER A 15 -2.80 -6.28 -6.24
C SER A 15 -3.80 -5.36 -6.93
N PHE A 16 -3.43 -4.85 -8.11
CA PHE A 16 -4.31 -3.97 -8.88
C PHE A 16 -5.54 -4.72 -9.36
N ASP A 17 -5.37 -5.92 -9.95
CA ASP A 17 -6.50 -6.75 -10.38
C ASP A 17 -7.44 -7.15 -9.22
N HIS A 18 -6.91 -7.33 -8.02
CA HIS A 18 -7.70 -7.69 -6.84
C HIS A 18 -8.70 -6.58 -6.45
N TYR A 19 -8.32 -5.30 -6.54
CA TYR A 19 -9.23 -4.17 -6.21
C TYR A 19 -9.94 -3.58 -7.43
N PHE A 20 -9.24 -3.47 -8.54
CA PHE A 20 -9.65 -2.68 -9.69
C PHE A 20 -9.71 -3.48 -10.99
N GLY A 21 -9.48 -4.80 -10.96
CA GLY A 21 -9.59 -5.65 -12.15
C GLY A 21 -10.96 -5.57 -12.84
N THR A 22 -12.02 -5.26 -12.08
CA THR A 22 -13.39 -5.07 -12.59
C THR A 22 -13.71 -3.63 -13.01
N LEU A 23 -12.85 -2.65 -12.70
CA LEU A 23 -13.07 -1.24 -13.00
C LEU A 23 -13.04 -1.01 -14.52
N ARG A 24 -13.96 -0.19 -15.04
CA ARG A 24 -13.99 0.11 -16.48
C ARG A 24 -12.90 1.11 -16.84
N GLY A 25 -12.16 0.83 -17.90
CA GLY A 25 -11.17 1.76 -18.47
C GLY A 25 -9.74 1.55 -17.99
N VAL A 26 -9.53 0.64 -17.04
CA VAL A 26 -8.19 0.22 -16.62
C VAL A 26 -7.75 -1.04 -17.35
N ARG A 27 -6.44 -1.31 -17.33
CA ARG A 27 -5.86 -2.62 -17.62
C ARG A 27 -6.22 -3.57 -16.47
N GLY A 28 -7.37 -4.23 -16.62
CA GLY A 28 -7.92 -5.22 -15.68
C GLY A 28 -8.44 -6.46 -16.40
N PHE A 29 -9.48 -7.12 -15.88
CA PHE A 29 -10.05 -8.35 -16.46
C PHE A 29 -10.63 -8.19 -17.88
N ALA A 30 -10.85 -6.96 -18.33
CA ALA A 30 -11.26 -6.63 -19.70
C ALA A 30 -10.08 -6.20 -20.61
N ASP A 31 -8.83 -6.30 -20.15
CA ASP A 31 -7.66 -5.93 -20.95
C ASP A 31 -7.53 -6.84 -22.17
N ARG A 32 -7.59 -6.20 -23.34
CA ARG A 32 -7.45 -6.88 -24.65
C ARG A 32 -5.99 -7.08 -25.05
N ALA A 33 -5.08 -6.39 -24.38
CA ALA A 33 -3.64 -6.56 -24.54
C ALA A 33 -3.07 -7.66 -23.63
N ALA A 34 -3.89 -8.22 -22.73
CA ALA A 34 -3.50 -9.36 -21.91
C ALA A 34 -3.02 -10.52 -22.81
N GLY A 35 -1.83 -11.02 -22.48
CA GLY A 35 -1.17 -12.07 -23.26
C GLY A 35 -1.85 -13.43 -23.17
N ASN A 36 -1.15 -14.43 -23.69
CA ASN A 36 -1.49 -15.84 -23.49
C ASN A 36 -0.40 -16.50 -22.66
N LEU A 37 -0.82 -17.34 -21.72
CA LEU A 37 0.05 -18.28 -21.03
C LEU A 37 0.55 -19.36 -22.00
N PRO A 38 1.63 -20.08 -21.64
CA PRO A 38 2.05 -21.27 -22.36
C PRO A 38 0.89 -22.26 -22.59
N GLY A 39 0.77 -22.75 -23.82
CA GLY A 39 -0.35 -23.61 -24.25
C GLY A 39 -1.54 -22.86 -24.86
N GLY A 40 -1.47 -21.53 -25.00
CA GLY A 40 -2.49 -20.73 -25.72
C GLY A 40 -3.71 -20.37 -24.88
N TRP A 41 -3.61 -20.50 -23.56
CA TRP A 41 -4.66 -20.08 -22.62
C TRP A 41 -4.53 -18.59 -22.35
N GLY A 42 -5.65 -17.87 -22.21
CA GLY A 42 -5.60 -16.46 -21.80
C GLY A 42 -4.96 -16.28 -20.42
N THR A 43 -4.30 -15.15 -20.16
CA THR A 43 -3.59 -14.87 -18.90
C THR A 43 -4.41 -15.12 -17.64
N PHE A 44 -5.71 -14.82 -17.67
CA PHE A 44 -6.58 -15.06 -16.52
C PHE A 44 -6.90 -16.54 -16.26
N ASN A 45 -6.62 -17.45 -17.21
CA ASN A 45 -6.90 -18.88 -17.07
C ASN A 45 -5.72 -19.64 -16.42
N GLN A 46 -5.51 -19.37 -15.14
CA GLN A 46 -4.33 -19.80 -14.39
C GLN A 46 -4.32 -21.32 -14.13
N PRO A 47 -3.15 -22.00 -14.24
CA PRO A 47 -3.00 -23.38 -13.79
C PRO A 47 -3.36 -23.55 -12.32
N ASN A 48 -4.14 -24.59 -12.02
CA ASN A 48 -4.49 -24.95 -10.65
C ASN A 48 -4.50 -26.47 -10.52
N LEU A 49 -3.40 -27.04 -10.01
CA LEU A 49 -3.19 -28.49 -9.91
C LEU A 49 -3.43 -29.18 -11.27
N GLY A 50 -4.32 -30.18 -11.31
CA GLY A 50 -4.69 -30.89 -12.54
C GLY A 50 -5.68 -30.12 -13.44
N GLY A 51 -6.07 -28.91 -13.07
CA GLY A 51 -7.07 -28.11 -13.76
C GLY A 51 -6.63 -26.66 -13.98
N ARG A 52 -7.63 -25.79 -14.06
CA ARG A 52 -7.48 -24.38 -14.40
C ARG A 52 -8.49 -23.56 -13.61
N GLN A 53 -8.16 -22.31 -13.33
CA GLN A 53 -8.97 -21.41 -12.52
C GLN A 53 -8.90 -19.99 -13.08
N TYR A 54 -10.06 -19.38 -13.27
CA TYR A 54 -10.18 -17.94 -13.56
C TYR A 54 -10.32 -17.16 -12.25
N PRO A 55 -9.95 -15.87 -12.21
CA PRO A 55 -10.33 -14.98 -11.13
C PRO A 55 -11.83 -15.03 -10.83
N TRP A 56 -12.18 -14.89 -9.55
CA TRP A 56 -13.56 -14.91 -9.09
C TRP A 56 -13.79 -13.89 -7.97
N LYS A 57 -15.02 -13.41 -7.84
CA LYS A 57 -15.40 -12.50 -6.76
C LYS A 57 -15.36 -13.23 -5.42
N LEU A 58 -14.63 -12.71 -4.44
CA LEU A 58 -14.46 -13.39 -3.15
C LEU A 58 -15.78 -13.62 -2.41
N SER A 59 -16.75 -12.71 -2.53
CA SER A 59 -18.07 -12.86 -1.90
C SER A 59 -18.90 -14.03 -2.44
N ASP A 60 -18.58 -14.55 -3.63
CA ASP A 60 -19.25 -15.70 -4.23
C ASP A 60 -18.74 -17.03 -3.65
N THR A 61 -17.77 -16.98 -2.72
CA THR A 61 -17.29 -18.16 -2.03
C THR A 61 -18.39 -18.68 -1.09
N PRO A 62 -18.83 -19.95 -1.21
CA PRO A 62 -19.75 -20.53 -0.25
C PRO A 62 -19.16 -20.42 1.16
N PRO A 63 -19.96 -20.13 2.21
CA PRO A 63 -19.48 -20.01 3.58
C PRO A 63 -18.96 -21.37 4.09
N ALA A 64 -17.74 -21.72 3.73
CA ALA A 64 -17.04 -22.87 4.26
C ALA A 64 -16.54 -22.50 5.66
N GLY A 65 -17.14 -23.09 6.69
CA GLY A 65 -16.77 -22.82 8.08
C GLY A 65 -17.54 -21.72 8.79
N GLY A 66 -18.65 -21.23 8.20
CA GLY A 66 -19.54 -20.26 8.87
C GLY A 66 -19.10 -18.80 8.82
N VAL A 67 -18.06 -18.49 8.04
CA VAL A 67 -17.64 -17.15 7.68
C VAL A 67 -18.39 -16.77 6.40
N ASP A 68 -19.11 -15.65 6.39
CA ASP A 68 -19.81 -15.21 5.19
C ASP A 68 -18.83 -14.75 4.09
N GLY A 69 -19.31 -14.74 2.84
CA GLY A 69 -18.49 -14.36 1.69
C GLY A 69 -17.94 -12.94 1.79
N GLU A 70 -18.66 -12.04 2.47
CA GLU A 70 -18.24 -10.66 2.72
C GLU A 70 -17.04 -10.62 3.68
N THR A 71 -17.07 -11.38 4.77
CA THR A 71 -15.93 -11.52 5.69
C THR A 71 -14.74 -12.17 5.00
N LEU A 72 -14.96 -13.14 4.10
CA LEU A 72 -13.87 -13.71 3.30
C LEU A 72 -13.29 -12.72 2.26
N ALA A 73 -14.11 -11.79 1.78
CA ALA A 73 -13.70 -10.71 0.88
C ALA A 73 -12.95 -9.59 1.63
N GLN A 74 -13.32 -9.32 2.87
CA GLN A 74 -12.78 -8.19 3.64
C GLN A 74 -11.65 -8.60 4.59
N CYS A 75 -11.68 -9.77 5.23
CA CYS A 75 -10.77 -10.16 6.31
C CYS A 75 -10.50 -11.66 6.33
N ASN A 76 -9.63 -12.15 5.44
CA ASN A 76 -9.36 -13.59 5.32
C ASN A 76 -7.87 -13.94 5.51
N GLY A 77 -7.12 -13.01 6.09
CA GLY A 77 -5.71 -13.19 6.40
C GLY A 77 -4.82 -13.24 5.15
N ASP A 78 -3.54 -13.46 5.40
CA ASP A 78 -2.49 -13.11 4.45
C ASP A 78 -2.16 -14.27 3.51
N LEU A 79 -1.75 -13.94 2.30
CA LEU A 79 -1.21 -14.88 1.33
C LEU A 79 0.33 -14.87 1.40
N PRO A 80 1.02 -15.92 0.91
CA PRO A 80 2.48 -15.86 0.84
C PRO A 80 3.01 -14.81 -0.15
N HIS A 81 3.58 -13.71 0.36
CA HIS A 81 4.19 -12.62 -0.42
C HIS A 81 5.71 -12.46 -0.25
N SER A 82 6.41 -13.48 0.27
CA SER A 82 7.87 -13.47 0.32
C SER A 82 8.51 -13.40 -1.08
N TRP A 83 9.78 -12.98 -1.16
CA TRP A 83 10.61 -13.13 -2.37
C TRP A 83 10.46 -14.50 -3.03
N THR A 84 10.48 -15.57 -2.24
CA THR A 84 10.43 -16.95 -2.75
C THR A 84 9.08 -17.27 -3.39
N SER A 85 7.97 -16.96 -2.71
CA SER A 85 6.62 -17.24 -3.23
C SER A 85 6.28 -16.35 -4.43
N GLN A 86 6.61 -15.06 -4.37
CA GLN A 86 6.37 -14.10 -5.46
C GLN A 86 7.15 -14.48 -6.72
N HIS A 87 8.44 -14.83 -6.59
CA HIS A 87 9.25 -15.26 -7.74
C HIS A 87 8.83 -16.63 -8.28
N ALA A 88 8.34 -17.53 -7.42
CA ALA A 88 7.75 -18.80 -7.85
C ALA A 88 6.44 -18.56 -8.63
N ALA A 89 5.60 -17.64 -8.18
CA ALA A 89 4.34 -17.27 -8.82
C ALA A 89 4.56 -16.61 -10.19
N TRP A 90 5.46 -15.62 -10.24
CA TRP A 90 5.87 -14.90 -11.44
C TRP A 90 6.52 -15.82 -12.50
N ASN A 91 7.22 -16.87 -12.06
CA ASN A 91 7.84 -17.90 -12.90
C ASN A 91 8.64 -17.34 -14.09
N LYS A 92 9.59 -16.45 -13.81
CA LYS A 92 10.49 -15.85 -14.83
C LYS A 92 9.72 -15.10 -15.94
N GLY A 93 8.61 -14.47 -15.59
CA GLY A 93 7.77 -13.69 -16.50
C GLY A 93 6.78 -14.53 -17.30
N ARG A 94 6.61 -15.81 -16.99
CA ARG A 94 5.58 -16.66 -17.62
C ARG A 94 4.19 -16.41 -17.05
N LEU A 95 4.10 -15.92 -15.80
CA LEU A 95 2.85 -15.66 -15.09
C LEU A 95 1.88 -16.86 -15.11
N ASP A 96 2.40 -18.09 -15.15
CA ASP A 96 1.62 -19.33 -15.30
C ASP A 96 1.73 -20.26 -14.08
N ASN A 97 2.24 -19.76 -12.96
CA ASN A 97 2.44 -20.55 -11.75
C ASN A 97 1.87 -19.88 -10.50
N TRP A 98 0.94 -18.92 -10.66
CA TRP A 98 0.57 -18.04 -9.57
C TRP A 98 -0.09 -18.79 -8.39
N VAL A 99 -1.08 -19.65 -8.68
CA VAL A 99 -1.76 -20.47 -7.67
C VAL A 99 -0.81 -21.38 -6.89
N THR A 100 0.11 -22.06 -7.59
CA THR A 100 1.05 -22.99 -6.95
C THR A 100 2.23 -22.26 -6.29
N GLY A 101 2.71 -21.16 -6.87
CA GLY A 101 3.80 -20.36 -6.34
C GLY A 101 3.43 -19.63 -5.05
N VAL A 102 2.22 -19.08 -4.98
CA VAL A 102 1.64 -18.54 -3.74
C VAL A 102 1.17 -19.67 -2.82
N GLY A 103 0.74 -20.80 -3.38
CA GLY A 103 0.34 -21.99 -2.62
C GLY A 103 -1.11 -21.95 -2.11
N ASN A 104 -1.91 -20.97 -2.56
CA ASN A 104 -3.30 -20.82 -2.16
C ASN A 104 -4.12 -20.26 -3.32
N VAL A 105 -5.22 -20.93 -3.67
CA VAL A 105 -6.10 -20.53 -4.77
C VAL A 105 -6.73 -19.16 -4.54
N ARG A 106 -6.92 -18.73 -3.28
CA ARG A 106 -7.47 -17.40 -2.91
C ARG A 106 -6.72 -16.24 -3.58
N THR A 107 -5.48 -16.45 -3.99
CA THR A 107 -4.72 -15.49 -4.80
C THR A 107 -5.47 -14.94 -6.03
N LEU A 108 -6.36 -15.73 -6.65
CA LEU A 108 -7.15 -15.29 -7.80
C LEU A 108 -8.49 -14.64 -7.40
N GLY A 109 -8.77 -14.55 -6.11
CA GLY A 109 -9.94 -13.85 -5.60
C GLY A 109 -9.81 -12.36 -5.82
N HIS A 110 -10.89 -11.70 -6.24
CA HIS A 110 -10.95 -10.26 -6.39
C HIS A 110 -12.19 -9.68 -5.69
N LEU A 111 -12.14 -8.37 -5.50
CA LEU A 111 -13.25 -7.55 -5.05
C LEU A 111 -13.87 -6.80 -6.22
N ASP A 112 -15.07 -6.28 -6.01
CA ASP A 112 -15.68 -5.33 -6.92
C ASP A 112 -16.19 -4.07 -6.22
N ARG A 113 -16.87 -3.23 -6.99
CA ARG A 113 -17.41 -1.97 -6.51
C ARG A 113 -18.40 -2.11 -5.37
N GLU A 114 -19.12 -3.24 -5.26
CA GLU A 114 -20.05 -3.47 -4.17
C GLU A 114 -19.29 -3.80 -2.87
N ASP A 115 -18.13 -4.46 -2.98
CA ASP A 115 -17.29 -4.81 -1.83
C ASP A 115 -16.46 -3.61 -1.32
N ILE A 116 -15.91 -2.80 -2.23
CA ILE A 116 -15.04 -1.64 -1.93
C ILE A 116 -15.50 -0.35 -2.64
N PRO A 117 -16.71 0.14 -2.32
CA PRO A 117 -17.30 1.28 -3.02
C PRO A 117 -16.51 2.58 -2.86
N PHE A 118 -15.83 2.76 -1.73
CA PHE A 118 -15.02 3.95 -1.47
C PHE A 118 -13.81 4.03 -2.40
N HIS A 119 -13.04 2.96 -2.54
CA HIS A 119 -11.87 2.90 -3.43
C HIS A 119 -12.27 3.10 -4.90
N HIS A 120 -13.37 2.49 -5.33
CA HIS A 120 -13.92 2.71 -6.68
C HIS A 120 -14.39 4.15 -6.88
N ALA A 121 -15.00 4.78 -5.88
CA ALA A 121 -15.38 6.19 -5.95
C ALA A 121 -14.15 7.12 -6.03
N LEU A 122 -13.08 6.84 -5.28
CA LEU A 122 -11.82 7.58 -5.44
C LEU A 122 -11.28 7.47 -6.87
N ALA A 123 -11.27 6.26 -7.44
CA ALA A 123 -10.82 6.05 -8.81
C ALA A 123 -11.71 6.76 -9.86
N ASP A 124 -13.02 6.89 -9.62
CA ASP A 124 -13.93 7.61 -10.52
C ASP A 124 -13.73 9.13 -10.49
N HIS A 125 -13.32 9.68 -9.34
CA HIS A 125 -13.21 11.11 -9.11
C HIS A 125 -11.79 11.66 -9.27
N TYR A 126 -10.77 10.80 -9.19
CA TYR A 126 -9.35 11.15 -9.27
C TYR A 126 -8.62 10.33 -10.33
N THR A 127 -7.29 10.50 -10.40
CA THR A 127 -6.46 9.74 -11.33
C THR A 127 -6.09 8.39 -10.70
N ILE A 128 -6.39 7.31 -11.41
CA ILE A 128 -5.89 5.97 -11.11
C ILE A 128 -4.75 5.59 -12.07
N CYS A 129 -3.67 5.03 -11.53
CA CYS A 129 -2.51 4.58 -12.30
C CYS A 129 -2.53 3.05 -12.42
N ASP A 130 -3.03 2.53 -13.53
CA ASP A 130 -3.11 1.09 -13.81
C ASP A 130 -1.78 0.48 -14.32
N ALA A 131 -0.69 1.24 -14.21
CA ALA A 131 0.68 0.89 -14.61
C ALA A 131 1.71 1.25 -13.52
N TYR A 132 1.27 1.17 -12.26
CA TYR A 132 2.10 1.37 -11.09
C TYR A 132 2.48 0.01 -10.50
N PHE A 133 3.78 -0.23 -10.33
CA PHE A 133 4.31 -1.50 -9.83
C PHE A 133 5.02 -1.27 -8.49
N CYS A 134 4.98 -2.27 -7.61
CA CYS A 134 5.91 -2.33 -6.50
C CYS A 134 7.36 -2.30 -7.03
N SER A 135 8.28 -1.78 -6.23
CA SER A 135 9.66 -1.58 -6.68
C SER A 135 10.44 -2.90 -6.78
N ALA A 136 10.06 -3.90 -5.98
CA ALA A 136 10.57 -5.25 -6.05
C ALA A 136 9.44 -6.27 -5.79
N LEU A 137 9.51 -7.42 -6.47
CA LEU A 137 8.67 -8.60 -6.18
C LEU A 137 9.14 -9.29 -4.88
N SER A 138 8.92 -8.62 -3.76
CA SER A 138 9.22 -9.10 -2.41
C SER A 138 8.21 -8.55 -1.42
N ALA A 139 8.42 -8.82 -0.13
CA ALA A 139 7.58 -8.37 0.96
C ALA A 139 7.65 -6.84 1.19
N THR A 140 6.91 -6.39 2.20
CA THR A 140 6.75 -5.01 2.65
C THR A 140 8.05 -4.23 2.78
N GLY A 141 8.98 -4.68 3.63
CA GLY A 141 10.14 -3.89 4.02
C GLY A 141 11.05 -3.46 2.87
N PRO A 142 11.40 -4.34 1.89
CA PRO A 142 12.03 -3.93 0.64
C PRO A 142 11.31 -2.77 -0.07
N ASN A 143 10.00 -2.88 -0.26
CA ASN A 143 9.21 -1.86 -0.97
C ASN A 143 9.08 -0.56 -0.16
N ARG A 144 8.95 -0.64 1.17
CA ARG A 144 9.06 0.52 2.07
C ARG A 144 10.44 1.17 1.95
N THR A 145 11.53 0.40 1.87
CA THR A 145 12.88 0.96 1.72
C THR A 145 13.03 1.75 0.41
N PHE A 146 12.41 1.29 -0.68
CA PHE A 146 12.30 2.06 -1.93
C PHE A 146 11.49 3.34 -1.74
N LEU A 147 10.34 3.30 -1.05
CA LEU A 147 9.54 4.49 -0.74
C LEU A 147 10.37 5.57 -0.04
N TRP A 148 11.20 5.17 0.93
CA TRP A 148 11.94 6.09 1.79
C TRP A 148 13.29 6.53 1.22
N SER A 149 13.87 5.78 0.28
CA SER A 149 15.24 6.04 -0.18
C SER A 149 15.56 5.72 -1.65
N GLY A 150 14.59 5.18 -2.40
CA GLY A 150 14.74 4.86 -3.82
C GLY A 150 15.60 3.64 -4.14
N LYS A 151 16.04 2.87 -3.15
CA LYS A 151 16.81 1.63 -3.35
C LYS A 151 16.70 0.71 -2.14
N VAL A 152 17.18 -0.52 -2.30
CA VAL A 152 17.37 -1.53 -1.25
C VAL A 152 18.85 -1.87 -1.08
N ASP A 153 19.19 -2.62 -0.02
CA ASP A 153 20.53 -3.21 0.10
C ASP A 153 20.70 -4.32 -0.93
N ALA A 154 21.49 -4.05 -1.97
CA ALA A 154 21.75 -4.98 -3.06
C ALA A 154 22.58 -6.21 -2.65
N SER A 155 23.12 -6.25 -1.43
CA SER A 155 23.81 -7.43 -0.90
C SER A 155 22.86 -8.49 -0.35
N SER A 156 21.61 -8.11 -0.04
CA SER A 156 20.55 -9.04 0.34
C SER A 156 20.07 -9.87 -0.85
N LYS A 157 19.66 -11.11 -0.58
CA LYS A 157 19.20 -12.08 -1.59
C LYS A 157 17.67 -12.23 -1.66
N ASP A 158 16.94 -11.57 -0.77
CA ASP A 158 15.47 -11.65 -0.66
C ASP A 158 14.79 -10.28 -0.78
N GLY A 159 15.47 -9.31 -1.39
CA GLY A 159 14.88 -8.03 -1.75
C GLY A 159 15.33 -6.85 -0.89
N GLY A 160 16.05 -7.06 0.21
CA GLY A 160 16.64 -5.96 0.98
C GLY A 160 16.93 -6.32 2.42
N GLU A 161 17.57 -5.39 3.14
CA GLU A 161 17.69 -5.44 4.61
C GLU A 161 16.80 -4.36 5.19
N GLU A 162 16.17 -4.63 6.34
CA GLU A 162 15.24 -3.71 7.01
C GLU A 162 15.86 -3.10 8.27
N ARG A 163 17.19 -3.14 8.39
CA ARG A 163 17.89 -2.71 9.59
C ARG A 163 19.30 -2.23 9.31
N GLY A 164 19.67 -1.16 10.02
CA GLY A 164 21.04 -0.68 10.06
C GLY A 164 21.48 -0.05 8.73
N LEU A 165 20.52 0.38 7.90
CA LEU A 165 20.80 1.02 6.62
C LEU A 165 21.49 2.36 6.84
N THR A 166 22.44 2.72 5.96
CA THR A 166 23.34 3.86 6.20
C THR A 166 23.40 4.89 5.06
N TRP A 167 22.72 4.65 3.94
CA TRP A 167 22.65 5.64 2.86
C TRP A 167 21.61 6.73 3.15
N GLU A 168 21.70 7.83 2.42
CA GLU A 168 20.80 8.99 2.57
C GLU A 168 19.35 8.61 2.17
N THR A 169 18.39 8.94 3.04
CA THR A 169 16.94 8.85 2.76
C THR A 169 16.42 10.11 2.06
N TYR A 170 15.21 10.06 1.49
CA TYR A 170 14.53 11.25 1.00
C TYR A 170 14.26 12.28 2.10
N ALA A 171 13.95 11.84 3.33
CA ALA A 171 13.76 12.74 4.47
C ALA A 171 15.03 13.54 4.82
N GLU A 172 16.20 12.91 4.80
CA GLU A 172 17.49 13.61 4.97
C GLU A 172 17.79 14.56 3.81
N ALA A 173 17.53 14.12 2.57
CA ALA A 173 17.73 14.96 1.39
C ALA A 173 16.85 16.23 1.44
N LEU A 174 15.57 16.09 1.83
CA LEU A 174 14.65 17.22 2.05
C LEU A 174 15.12 18.12 3.19
N GLN A 175 15.52 17.54 4.33
CA GLN A 175 16.07 18.27 5.48
C GLN A 175 17.27 19.13 5.07
N ARG A 176 18.20 18.57 4.28
CA ARG A 176 19.38 19.27 3.77
C ARG A 176 19.04 20.36 2.76
N ALA A 177 17.98 20.15 1.97
CA ALA A 177 17.49 21.14 1.00
C ALA A 177 16.66 22.26 1.65
N GLY A 178 16.35 22.19 2.94
CA GLY A 178 15.49 23.15 3.62
C GLY A 178 14.01 23.01 3.26
N VAL A 179 13.61 21.89 2.65
CA VAL A 179 12.21 21.57 2.35
C VAL A 179 11.57 21.02 3.61
N SER A 180 10.42 21.58 4.03
CA SER A 180 9.74 21.10 5.23
C SER A 180 9.14 19.71 5.01
N TRP A 181 9.34 18.82 5.98
CA TRP A 181 8.83 17.46 5.93
C TRP A 181 8.43 16.93 7.30
N LYS A 182 7.54 15.93 7.32
CA LYS A 182 7.09 15.25 8.53
C LYS A 182 6.50 13.88 8.22
N VAL A 183 6.58 12.97 9.19
CA VAL A 183 5.84 11.71 9.22
C VAL A 183 4.71 11.84 10.23
N TYR A 184 3.48 11.61 9.78
CA TYR A 184 2.30 11.50 10.64
C TYR A 184 2.05 10.02 10.92
N GLN A 185 2.25 9.63 12.18
CA GLN A 185 2.15 8.24 12.62
C GLN A 185 1.81 8.17 14.12
N ASN A 186 1.47 6.98 14.58
CA ASN A 186 1.65 6.57 15.96
C ASN A 186 2.90 5.67 16.06
N ALA A 187 3.98 6.13 16.67
CA ALA A 187 5.24 5.38 16.73
C ALA A 187 5.19 4.12 17.61
N GLN A 188 4.10 3.91 18.36
CA GLN A 188 3.86 2.68 19.12
C GLN A 188 3.12 1.62 18.30
N ASP A 189 2.46 2.04 17.22
CA ASP A 189 1.65 1.20 16.34
C ASP A 189 1.61 1.85 14.95
N ASN A 190 2.65 1.54 14.17
CA ASN A 190 2.79 1.93 12.77
C ASN A 190 3.08 0.71 11.89
N TYR A 191 2.80 -0.49 12.41
CA TYR A 191 3.03 -1.79 11.79
C TYR A 191 4.43 -2.05 11.19
N GLY A 192 5.43 -1.25 11.54
CA GLY A 192 6.76 -1.32 10.90
C GLY A 192 6.84 -0.64 9.54
N ASP A 193 5.76 0.03 9.09
CA ASP A 193 5.66 0.68 7.78
C ASP A 193 6.44 1.99 7.66
N ASN A 194 6.81 2.57 8.80
CA ASN A 194 7.77 3.67 8.81
C ASN A 194 9.20 3.15 8.63
N GLY A 195 9.56 2.87 7.37
CA GLY A 195 10.88 2.41 6.97
C GLY A 195 12.04 3.37 7.28
N LEU A 196 11.80 4.62 7.73
CA LEU A 196 12.88 5.43 8.32
C LEU A 196 13.51 4.71 9.53
N ALA A 197 12.74 3.91 10.27
CA ALA A 197 13.22 3.09 11.38
C ALA A 197 14.27 2.04 10.98
N TYR A 198 14.40 1.74 9.68
CA TYR A 198 15.42 0.81 9.17
C TYR A 198 16.80 1.47 9.10
N PHE A 199 16.86 2.80 9.10
CA PHE A 199 18.08 3.58 8.89
C PHE A 199 18.75 3.95 10.21
N LYS A 200 20.05 3.67 10.30
CA LYS A 200 20.84 3.88 11.51
C LYS A 200 20.73 5.31 12.07
N ARG A 201 20.71 6.31 11.18
CA ARG A 201 20.63 7.73 11.59
C ARG A 201 19.32 8.04 12.32
N PHE A 202 18.22 7.45 11.90
CA PHE A 202 16.92 7.61 12.55
C PHE A 202 16.82 6.80 13.85
N THR A 203 17.36 5.58 13.88
CA THR A 203 17.42 4.79 15.13
C THR A 203 18.34 5.40 16.19
N ASP A 204 19.37 6.14 15.77
CA ASP A 204 20.31 6.83 16.65
C ASP A 204 19.78 8.22 17.08
N ALA A 205 18.87 8.83 16.31
CA ALA A 205 18.29 10.14 16.61
C ALA A 205 17.49 10.13 17.93
N ARG A 206 17.44 11.28 18.60
CA ARG A 206 16.81 11.45 19.92
C ARG A 206 15.94 12.71 19.94
N PRO A 207 14.98 12.84 20.87
CA PRO A 207 14.17 14.05 20.99
C PRO A 207 15.01 15.34 20.96
N GLY A 208 14.61 16.30 20.11
CA GLY A 208 15.35 17.52 19.82
C GLY A 208 16.22 17.45 18.56
N ASP A 209 16.46 16.26 18.01
CA ASP A 209 16.99 16.08 16.66
C ASP A 209 15.83 16.17 15.65
N PRO A 210 15.91 17.01 14.60
CA PRO A 210 14.88 17.08 13.57
C PRO A 210 14.53 15.74 12.92
N LEU A 211 15.48 14.81 12.79
CA LEU A 211 15.21 13.47 12.25
C LEU A 211 14.30 12.66 13.18
N TYR A 212 14.47 12.80 14.49
CA TYR A 212 13.59 12.17 15.47
C TYR A 212 12.24 12.89 15.52
N ASP A 213 12.25 14.20 15.72
CA ASP A 213 11.05 15.01 15.97
C ASP A 213 10.07 14.98 14.80
N ARG A 214 10.59 14.86 13.56
CA ARG A 214 9.77 14.82 12.33
C ARG A 214 9.58 13.42 11.77
N GLY A 215 10.49 12.49 12.04
CA GLY A 215 10.50 11.16 11.40
C GLY A 215 10.12 9.99 12.31
N MET A 216 10.36 10.11 13.62
CA MET A 216 10.24 8.98 14.56
C MET A 216 9.22 9.21 15.68
N GLY A 217 8.82 10.46 15.92
CA GLY A 217 7.81 10.80 16.92
C GLY A 217 6.39 10.41 16.53
N SER A 218 5.53 10.20 17.53
CA SER A 218 4.08 10.10 17.35
C SER A 218 3.46 11.48 17.19
N VAL A 219 2.35 11.56 16.45
CA VAL A 219 1.45 12.71 16.53
C VAL A 219 0.88 12.88 17.94
N PRO A 220 0.43 14.08 18.33
CA PRO A 220 -0.24 14.29 19.62
C PRO A 220 -1.52 13.46 19.73
N LYS A 221 -1.74 12.85 20.90
CA LYS A 221 -2.99 12.15 21.23
C LYS A 221 -4.12 13.16 21.43
N ALA A 222 -5.18 13.10 20.61
CA ALA A 222 -6.34 13.99 20.69
C ALA A 222 -7.61 13.28 21.21
N THR A 223 -7.82 12.06 20.74
CA THR A 223 -9.00 11.21 20.98
C THR A 223 -8.58 9.86 21.58
N GLY A 224 -7.35 9.40 21.28
CA GLY A 224 -6.84 8.10 21.63
C GLY A 224 -7.16 6.98 20.64
N SER A 225 -7.80 7.32 19.53
CA SER A 225 -7.86 6.50 18.32
C SER A 225 -6.73 6.93 17.38
N THR A 226 -5.84 6.01 17.01
CA THR A 226 -4.69 6.30 16.13
C THR A 226 -5.10 7.01 14.83
N PRO A 227 -6.06 6.52 14.02
CA PRO A 227 -6.42 7.19 12.77
C PRO A 227 -6.99 8.61 12.99
N ASP A 228 -7.81 8.80 14.03
CA ASP A 228 -8.36 10.12 14.39
C ASP A 228 -7.28 11.08 14.87
N ASP A 229 -6.30 10.60 15.65
CA ASP A 229 -5.19 11.42 16.15
C ASP A 229 -4.26 11.87 15.02
N ILE A 230 -3.98 10.99 14.06
CA ILE A 230 -3.25 11.32 12.84
C ILE A 230 -4.00 12.38 12.02
N ALA A 231 -5.29 12.15 11.76
CA ALA A 231 -6.11 13.09 10.99
C ALA A 231 -6.25 14.44 11.70
N ALA A 232 -6.39 14.45 13.02
CA ALA A 232 -6.43 15.67 13.83
C ALA A 232 -5.11 16.46 13.73
N ALA A 233 -3.97 15.78 13.75
CA ALA A 233 -2.67 16.42 13.59
C ALA A 233 -2.46 17.01 12.18
N ILE A 234 -2.85 16.29 11.13
CA ILE A 234 -2.82 16.82 9.76
C ILE A 234 -3.73 18.05 9.65
N ARG A 235 -4.97 17.94 10.13
CA ARG A 235 -5.95 19.04 10.11
C ARG A 235 -5.45 20.27 10.86
N ALA A 236 -4.77 20.09 11.99
CA ALA A 236 -4.18 21.19 12.74
C ALA A 236 -3.09 21.91 11.93
N ASP A 237 -2.21 21.17 11.27
CA ASP A 237 -1.16 21.76 10.43
C ASP A 237 -1.75 22.44 9.18
N VAL A 238 -2.81 21.89 8.58
CA VAL A 238 -3.56 22.52 7.48
C VAL A 238 -4.14 23.87 7.90
N LEU A 239 -4.92 23.91 8.99
CA LEU A 239 -5.58 25.13 9.46
C LEU A 239 -4.62 26.20 10.00
N ALA A 240 -3.43 25.78 10.44
CA ALA A 240 -2.39 26.70 10.88
C ALA A 240 -1.53 27.25 9.73
N GLY A 241 -1.72 26.76 8.50
CA GLY A 241 -0.85 27.08 7.36
C GLY A 241 0.56 26.53 7.52
N THR A 242 0.73 25.44 8.27
CA THR A 242 2.01 24.80 8.59
C THR A 242 2.13 23.37 8.08
N LEU A 243 1.21 22.91 7.22
CA LEU A 243 1.34 21.61 6.53
C LEU A 243 2.73 21.55 5.85
N PRO A 244 3.54 20.50 6.09
CA PRO A 244 4.84 20.37 5.46
C PRO A 244 4.73 20.28 3.94
N GLN A 245 5.78 20.69 3.23
CA GLN A 245 5.85 20.55 1.78
C GLN A 245 5.84 19.08 1.34
N VAL A 246 6.42 18.17 2.15
CA VAL A 246 6.35 16.73 1.94
C VAL A 246 5.93 16.02 3.23
N SER A 247 4.83 15.28 3.17
CA SER A 247 4.30 14.54 4.31
C SER A 247 4.19 13.07 3.98
N TRP A 248 4.64 12.22 4.89
CA TRP A 248 4.31 10.80 4.86
C TRP A 248 3.28 10.51 5.94
N VAL A 249 2.28 9.69 5.62
CA VAL A 249 1.26 9.24 6.55
C VAL A 249 1.39 7.74 6.69
N VAL A 250 1.53 7.25 7.91
CA VAL A 250 1.71 5.83 8.22
C VAL A 250 0.56 5.36 9.09
N ALA A 251 -0.18 4.38 8.60
CA ALA A 251 -1.31 3.79 9.31
C ALA A 251 -0.83 2.95 10.52
N SER A 252 -1.73 2.74 11.47
CA SER A 252 -1.61 1.63 12.43
C SER A 252 -1.98 0.30 11.78
N GLU A 253 -1.58 -0.80 12.39
CA GLU A 253 -1.82 -2.18 11.91
C GLU A 253 -3.28 -2.44 11.48
N ALA A 254 -4.26 -2.01 12.28
CA ALA A 254 -5.68 -2.24 11.98
C ALA A 254 -6.22 -1.42 10.79
N PHE A 255 -5.49 -0.40 10.34
CA PHE A 255 -5.91 0.56 9.32
C PHE A 255 -4.94 0.60 8.12
N SER A 256 -4.02 -0.37 8.03
CA SER A 256 -3.02 -0.47 6.96
C SER A 256 -3.53 -1.19 5.72
N GLU A 257 -4.74 -1.77 5.75
CA GLU A 257 -5.26 -2.66 4.71
C GLU A 257 -4.44 -3.93 4.46
N HIS A 258 -3.49 -4.29 5.35
CA HIS A 258 -2.93 -5.65 5.31
C HIS A 258 -4.09 -6.67 5.31
N PRO A 259 -4.05 -7.78 4.57
CA PRO A 259 -5.20 -8.69 4.34
C PRO A 259 -5.95 -9.28 5.54
N TYR A 260 -5.44 -9.20 6.77
CA TYR A 260 -6.23 -9.45 7.98
C TYR A 260 -7.03 -8.22 8.45
N ALA A 261 -6.65 -7.00 8.04
CA ALA A 261 -7.33 -5.73 8.25
C ALA A 261 -8.33 -5.44 7.11
N PRO A 262 -9.59 -5.08 7.43
CA PRO A 262 -10.60 -4.89 6.41
C PRO A 262 -10.31 -3.69 5.49
N PRO A 263 -10.59 -3.79 4.18
CA PRO A 263 -10.60 -2.64 3.26
C PRO A 263 -11.46 -1.47 3.78
N GLY A 264 -12.54 -1.76 4.53
CA GLY A 264 -13.39 -0.75 5.13
C GLY A 264 -12.69 0.12 6.17
N ASP A 265 -11.78 -0.45 6.96
CA ASP A 265 -11.00 0.29 7.97
C ASP A 265 -9.96 1.18 7.27
N GLY A 266 -9.28 0.66 6.26
CA GLY A 266 -8.40 1.46 5.41
C GLY A 266 -9.11 2.61 4.70
N ALA A 267 -10.27 2.33 4.10
CA ALA A 267 -11.14 3.35 3.52
C ALA A 267 -11.51 4.44 4.53
N HIS A 268 -11.84 4.06 5.76
CA HIS A 268 -12.11 5.01 6.83
C HIS A 268 -10.89 5.90 7.12
N PHE A 269 -9.70 5.31 7.21
CA PHE A 269 -8.48 6.08 7.45
C PHE A 269 -8.14 7.03 6.30
N VAL A 270 -8.26 6.57 5.05
CA VAL A 270 -8.06 7.40 3.85
C VAL A 270 -9.06 8.56 3.82
N ASP A 271 -10.34 8.32 4.14
CA ASP A 271 -11.37 9.37 4.24
C ASP A 271 -11.03 10.41 5.33
N LEU A 272 -10.52 9.97 6.49
CA LEU A 272 -10.07 10.89 7.54
C LEU A 272 -8.90 11.77 7.09
N VAL A 273 -7.90 11.20 6.42
CA VAL A 273 -6.77 11.94 5.85
C VAL A 273 -7.25 12.93 4.79
N TYR A 274 -8.12 12.48 3.87
CA TYR A 274 -8.74 13.32 2.85
C TYR A 274 -9.47 14.52 3.46
N ARG A 275 -10.32 14.29 4.46
CA ARG A 275 -11.08 15.36 5.15
C ARG A 275 -10.18 16.31 5.93
N ALA A 276 -9.08 15.81 6.48
CA ALA A 276 -8.10 16.64 7.17
C ALA A 276 -7.40 17.61 6.19
N LEU A 277 -7.02 17.13 5.01
CA LEU A 277 -6.44 17.95 3.94
C LEU A 277 -7.47 18.94 3.37
N ALA A 278 -8.72 18.52 3.21
CA ALA A 278 -9.83 19.34 2.71
C ALA A 278 -10.37 20.35 3.75
N ALA A 279 -9.76 20.45 4.94
CA ALA A 279 -10.19 21.39 5.97
C ALA A 279 -9.95 22.87 5.59
N ASP A 280 -9.06 23.13 4.63
CA ASP A 280 -8.86 24.41 3.99
C ASP A 280 -8.80 24.23 2.45
N ALA A 281 -9.57 25.04 1.72
CA ALA A 281 -9.70 24.88 0.27
C ALA A 281 -8.42 25.25 -0.49
N GLU A 282 -7.67 26.26 -0.06
CA GLU A 282 -6.44 26.66 -0.75
C GLU A 282 -5.32 25.63 -0.56
N VAL A 283 -5.23 25.05 0.64
CA VAL A 283 -4.31 23.95 0.91
C VAL A 283 -4.70 22.73 0.08
N PHE A 284 -5.98 22.37 0.06
CA PHE A 284 -6.47 21.23 -0.71
C PHE A 284 -6.19 21.38 -2.21
N ASP A 285 -6.51 22.54 -2.79
CA ASP A 285 -6.30 22.84 -4.21
C ASP A 285 -4.81 22.86 -4.62
N SER A 286 -3.89 22.95 -3.66
CA SER A 286 -2.43 22.93 -3.89
C SER A 286 -1.74 21.67 -3.35
N THR A 287 -2.50 20.64 -2.98
CA THR A 287 -1.99 19.38 -2.43
C THR A 287 -2.14 18.24 -3.44
N VAL A 288 -1.11 17.39 -3.56
CA VAL A 288 -1.21 16.08 -4.22
C VAL A 288 -1.11 15.00 -3.16
N LEU A 289 -2.15 14.16 -3.04
CA LEU A 289 -2.14 12.94 -2.24
C LEU A 289 -1.83 11.74 -3.15
N PHE A 290 -0.72 11.07 -2.91
CA PHE A 290 -0.43 9.75 -3.45
C PHE A 290 -0.95 8.69 -2.49
N LEU A 291 -2.00 7.98 -2.90
CA LEU A 291 -2.42 6.73 -2.29
C LEU A 291 -1.85 5.58 -3.13
N ASN A 292 -1.00 4.76 -2.52
CA ASN A 292 -0.43 3.58 -3.16
C ASN A 292 -0.34 2.42 -2.18
N TYR A 293 0.13 1.28 -2.68
CA TYR A 293 0.34 0.06 -1.92
C TYR A 293 1.82 -0.34 -2.07
N ASP A 294 2.36 -0.98 -1.04
CA ASP A 294 3.74 -1.40 -0.98
C ASP A 294 4.00 -2.66 -1.84
N GLU A 295 3.12 -3.65 -1.78
CA GLU A 295 3.11 -4.88 -2.56
C GLU A 295 1.70 -5.51 -2.62
N ASN A 296 1.57 -6.73 -3.14
CA ASN A 296 0.33 -7.32 -3.59
C ASN A 296 -0.25 -8.43 -2.69
N ASP A 297 0.35 -8.74 -1.54
CA ASP A 297 0.09 -9.89 -0.67
C ASP A 297 0.31 -11.26 -1.36
N GLY A 298 0.69 -11.27 -2.63
CA GLY A 298 0.59 -12.47 -3.45
C GLY A 298 -0.80 -12.65 -4.06
N PHE A 299 -1.73 -11.68 -3.96
CA PHE A 299 -2.89 -11.63 -4.86
C PHE A 299 -2.43 -11.50 -6.30
N PHE A 300 -3.16 -12.16 -7.20
CA PHE A 300 -2.86 -12.21 -8.61
C PHE A 300 -3.01 -10.83 -9.27
N ASP A 301 -2.07 -10.56 -10.17
CA ASP A 301 -2.13 -9.49 -11.14
C ASP A 301 -1.68 -10.05 -12.49
N HIS A 302 -2.36 -9.68 -13.57
CA HIS A 302 -2.09 -10.21 -14.90
C HIS A 302 -0.90 -9.57 -15.61
N VAL A 303 -0.33 -8.47 -15.08
CA VAL A 303 0.74 -7.69 -15.72
C VAL A 303 2.13 -8.05 -15.20
#